data_AF-A0AAP6CZS6-F1
#
_entry.id   AF-A0AAP6CZS6-F1
#
_cell.length_a   1.000
_cell.length_b   1.000
_cell.length_c   1.000
_cell.angle_alpha   90.00
_cell.angle_beta   90.00
_cell.angle_gamma   90.00
#
_symmetry.space_group_name_H-M   'P 1'
#
loop_
_entity.id
_entity.type
_entity.pdbx_description
1 polymer ?
#
loop_
_entity_poly.entity_id
_entity_poly.type
_entity_poly.pdbx_seq_one_letter_code
_entity_poly.pdbx_strand_id
1 'polypeptide(L)'
;THIRPAGSMDLLSQLEVERLKKTASSDLYQLYRNCTLAVLNSGSHTDNSKELLDKHQSFDVNVVRRERGIKLELTDPPEHAFVDGEIIKGIQEHLFSVLRDIVYVNMHLADSQRLNLTNPTHITNLVFGILRNAGALTPGIEPNLVVCWGGHSINGVEYQYTREVGNELGLRELNICTGCGPGAMEGPMKGAAIGHAKQRYTEQRYLGLTEPSIIAAEPPNPIVNELIIMPDIEKRLEAFVRMAHG
;
A
#
# COMPACT_ATOMS: atom_id res chain seq x y z
N THR A 1 -10.42 17.33 7.55
CA THR A 1 -10.54 17.29 6.07
C THR A 1 -11.31 16.06 5.62
N HIS A 2 -12.09 16.12 4.54
CA HIS A 2 -12.90 14.99 4.05
C HIS A 2 -12.37 14.45 2.72
N ILE A 3 -12.01 13.17 2.68
CA ILE A 3 -11.45 12.51 1.50
C ILE A 3 -12.47 11.52 0.94
N ARG A 4 -12.65 11.52 -0.38
CA ARG A 4 -13.53 10.58 -1.11
C ARG A 4 -12.69 9.53 -1.82
N PRO A 5 -13.20 8.30 -2.05
CA PRO A 5 -12.52 7.32 -2.88
C PRO A 5 -12.15 7.88 -4.26
N ALA A 6 -10.92 7.58 -4.72
CA ALA A 6 -10.42 8.01 -6.03
C ALA A 6 -10.90 7.13 -7.20
N GLY A 7 -11.72 6.10 -6.94
CA GLY A 7 -12.24 5.18 -7.97
C GLY A 7 -13.41 4.34 -7.46
N SER A 8 -13.68 3.22 -8.15
CA SER A 8 -14.68 2.24 -7.75
C SER A 8 -14.14 1.41 -6.58
N MET A 9 -14.22 1.94 -5.37
CA MET A 9 -14.14 1.06 -4.22
C MET A 9 -15.47 0.33 -4.08
N ASP A 10 -15.40 -0.98 -3.83
CA ASP A 10 -16.57 -1.75 -3.43
C ASP A 10 -17.22 -1.14 -2.19
N LEU A 11 -18.55 -1.14 -2.20
CA LEU A 11 -19.37 -0.58 -1.12
C LEU A 11 -19.11 -1.40 0.16
N LEU A 12 -18.44 -0.80 1.15
CA LEU A 12 -18.36 -1.40 2.49
C LEU A 12 -19.75 -1.50 3.12
N SER A 13 -20.04 -2.67 3.69
CA SER A 13 -21.21 -2.92 4.51
C SER A 13 -21.13 -2.16 5.83
N GLN A 14 -22.28 -2.00 6.50
CA GLN A 14 -22.32 -1.36 7.82
C GLN A 14 -21.52 -2.13 8.87
N LEU A 15 -21.49 -3.47 8.78
CA LEU A 15 -20.75 -4.32 9.70
C LEU A 15 -19.24 -4.11 9.59
N GLU A 16 -18.73 -3.96 8.37
CA GLU A 16 -17.31 -3.69 8.10
C GLU A 16 -16.88 -2.32 8.65
N VAL A 17 -17.71 -1.29 8.44
CA VAL A 17 -17.44 0.05 8.97
C VAL A 17 -17.50 0.08 10.50
N GLU A 18 -18.43 -0.65 11.12
CA GLU A 18 -18.57 -0.69 12.58
C GLU A 18 -17.36 -1.29 13.29
N ARG A 19 -16.68 -2.26 12.67
CA ARG A 19 -15.42 -2.81 13.21
C ARG A 19 -14.28 -1.79 13.25
N LEU A 20 -14.33 -0.78 12.39
CA LEU A 20 -13.35 0.30 12.33
C LEU A 20 -13.75 1.54 13.15
N LYS A 21 -14.85 1.51 13.89
CA LYS A 21 -15.18 2.62 14.78
C LYS A 21 -14.17 2.70 15.92
N LYS A 22 -13.74 3.92 16.23
CA LYS A 22 -12.93 4.24 17.40
C LYS A 22 -13.67 3.82 18.67
N THR A 23 -13.26 2.70 19.25
CA THR A 23 -13.60 2.31 20.61
C THR A 23 -12.31 2.30 21.42
N ALA A 24 -12.41 2.59 22.73
CA ALA A 24 -11.24 2.75 23.60
C ALA A 24 -10.31 1.52 23.68
N SER A 25 -10.74 0.37 23.13
CA SER A 25 -10.05 -0.91 23.15
C SER A 25 -9.90 -1.58 21.77
N SER A 26 -10.13 -0.87 20.65
CA SER A 26 -10.03 -1.50 19.32
C SER A 26 -8.59 -1.49 18.79
N ASP A 27 -7.93 -2.64 18.88
CA ASP A 27 -6.61 -2.89 18.27
C ASP A 27 -6.66 -2.67 16.75
N LEU A 28 -7.78 -3.03 16.11
CA LEU A 28 -7.99 -2.83 14.68
C LEU A 28 -8.04 -1.35 14.31
N TYR A 29 -8.66 -0.51 15.15
CA TYR A 29 -8.68 0.93 14.93
C TYR A 29 -7.28 1.52 15.03
N GLN A 30 -6.50 1.13 16.05
CA GLN A 30 -5.12 1.60 16.20
C GLN A 30 -4.25 1.19 15.02
N LEU A 31 -4.38 -0.06 14.57
CA LEU A 31 -3.71 -0.56 13.37
C LEU A 31 -4.08 0.26 12.14
N TYR A 32 -5.37 0.46 11.90
CA TYR A 32 -5.87 1.25 10.77
C TYR A 32 -5.38 2.69 10.83
N ARG A 33 -5.47 3.35 11.99
CA ARG A 33 -4.97 4.72 12.21
C ARG A 33 -3.49 4.83 11.91
N ASN A 34 -2.68 3.90 12.42
CA ASN A 34 -1.23 3.95 12.25
C ASN A 34 -0.82 3.71 10.79
N CYS A 35 -1.43 2.75 10.10
CA CYS A 35 -1.21 2.54 8.65
C CYS A 35 -1.64 3.76 7.83
N THR A 36 -2.76 4.38 8.17
CA THR A 36 -3.25 5.60 7.51
C THR A 36 -2.28 6.77 7.70
N LEU A 37 -1.75 6.96 8.92
CA LEU A 37 -0.75 7.98 9.20
C LEU A 37 0.55 7.73 8.43
N ALA A 38 1.00 6.46 8.36
CA ALA A 38 2.18 6.09 7.60
C ALA A 38 2.07 6.47 6.11
N VAL A 39 0.91 6.20 5.50
CA VAL A 39 0.60 6.60 4.12
C VAL A 39 0.61 8.13 3.97
N LEU A 40 0.00 8.88 4.89
CA LEU A 40 0.02 10.34 4.85
C LEU A 40 1.41 10.93 5.04
N ASN A 41 2.33 10.16 5.63
CA ASN A 41 3.71 10.56 5.87
C ASN A 41 4.68 10.12 4.75
N SER A 42 4.13 9.72 3.60
CA SER A 42 4.89 9.37 2.40
C SER A 42 5.78 10.53 1.95
N GLY A 43 7.06 10.26 1.71
CA GLY A 43 8.03 11.29 1.29
C GLY A 43 8.70 12.06 2.44
N SER A 44 8.35 11.77 3.70
CA SER A 44 9.17 12.22 4.82
C SER A 44 10.46 11.37 4.93
N HIS A 45 11.57 11.98 5.34
CA HIS A 45 12.87 11.31 5.51
C HIS A 45 13.08 10.80 6.94
N THR A 46 12.01 10.32 7.59
CA THR A 46 12.09 9.83 8.97
C THR A 46 12.03 8.30 9.00
N ASP A 47 13.15 7.68 9.34
CA ASP A 47 13.27 6.21 9.41
C ASP A 47 12.74 5.62 10.73
N ASN A 48 12.26 6.48 11.66
CA ASN A 48 11.78 6.10 12.98
C ASN A 48 10.25 6.18 13.09
N SER A 49 9.59 5.03 13.04
CA SER A 49 8.13 4.90 13.17
C SER A 49 7.59 5.44 14.50
N LYS A 50 8.37 5.38 15.58
CA LYS A 50 7.94 5.89 16.89
C LYS A 50 7.93 7.41 16.93
N GLU A 51 8.97 8.05 16.38
CA GLU A 51 9.02 9.51 16.28
C GLU A 51 7.87 10.06 15.43
N LEU A 52 7.50 9.35 14.35
CA LEU A 52 6.33 9.68 13.54
C LEU A 52 5.04 9.67 14.38
N LEU A 53 4.80 8.59 15.11
CA LEU A 53 3.60 8.44 15.93
C LEU A 53 3.55 9.45 17.08
N ASP A 54 4.68 9.71 17.73
CA ASP A 54 4.82 10.68 18.82
C ASP A 54 4.61 12.12 18.35
N LYS A 55 5.05 12.45 17.12
CA LYS A 55 4.85 13.77 16.51
C LYS A 55 3.39 14.03 16.13
N HIS A 56 2.66 12.99 15.74
CA HIS A 56 1.28 13.08 15.24
C HIS A 56 0.29 12.43 16.22
N GLN A 57 0.37 12.79 17.50
CA GLN A 57 -0.57 12.30 18.53
C GLN A 57 -2.00 12.81 18.30
N SER A 58 -2.17 14.02 17.79
CA SER A 58 -3.50 14.60 17.54
C SER A 58 -4.16 14.07 16.26
N PHE A 59 -3.41 13.37 15.40
CA PHE A 59 -3.95 12.78 14.19
C PHE A 59 -5.05 11.76 14.51
N ASP A 60 -6.13 11.77 13.74
CA ASP A 60 -7.20 10.78 13.86
C ASP A 60 -7.87 10.56 12.50
N VAL A 61 -8.43 9.36 12.29
CA VAL A 61 -9.15 9.02 11.05
C VAL A 61 -10.46 8.33 11.36
N ASN A 62 -11.55 8.84 10.78
CA ASN A 62 -12.87 8.24 10.90
C ASN A 62 -13.41 7.81 9.54
N VAL A 63 -13.96 6.60 9.48
CA VAL A 63 -14.69 6.11 8.31
C VAL A 63 -16.15 6.53 8.42
N VAL A 64 -16.59 7.38 7.50
CA VAL A 64 -17.93 7.98 7.50
C VAL A 64 -18.74 7.46 6.33
N ARG A 65 -19.91 6.87 6.61
CA ARG A 65 -20.85 6.44 5.57
C ARG A 65 -21.67 7.62 5.05
N ARG A 66 -21.91 7.62 3.74
CA ARG A 66 -22.81 8.53 3.02
C ARG A 66 -23.66 7.73 2.03
N GLU A 67 -24.67 8.35 1.45
CA GLU A 67 -25.58 7.72 0.48
C GLU A 67 -24.86 7.14 -0.74
N ARG A 68 -23.74 7.77 -1.15
CA ARG A 68 -22.94 7.38 -2.33
C ARG A 68 -21.65 6.61 -1.97
N GLY A 69 -21.65 5.89 -0.84
CA GLY A 69 -20.51 5.10 -0.38
C GLY A 69 -19.82 5.68 0.85
N ILE A 70 -18.52 5.42 0.97
CA ILE A 70 -17.72 5.80 2.15
C ILE A 70 -16.93 7.09 1.92
N LYS A 71 -16.56 7.77 3.01
CA LYS A 71 -15.62 8.88 3.06
C LYS A 71 -14.69 8.72 4.24
N LEU A 72 -13.48 9.25 4.15
CA LEU A 72 -12.58 9.37 5.28
C LEU A 72 -12.62 10.80 5.80
N GLU A 73 -12.76 10.94 7.10
CA GLU A 73 -12.59 12.21 7.81
C GLU A 73 -11.25 12.16 8.54
N LEU A 74 -10.35 13.07 8.17
CA LEU A 74 -9.01 13.20 8.74
C LEU A 74 -8.97 14.40 9.68
N THR A 75 -8.52 14.18 10.91
CA THR A 75 -8.22 15.22 11.91
C THR A 75 -6.72 15.37 12.00
N ASP A 76 -6.22 16.60 11.96
CA ASP A 76 -4.79 16.96 12.01
C ASP A 76 -3.86 16.09 11.12
N PRO A 77 -4.17 15.91 9.82
CA PRO A 77 -3.29 15.15 8.94
C PRO A 77 -1.97 15.91 8.66
N PRO A 78 -0.86 15.21 8.37
CA PRO A 78 0.38 15.85 7.93
C PRO A 78 0.19 16.77 6.72
N GLU A 79 0.65 18.02 6.81
CA GLU A 79 0.43 19.04 5.78
C GLU A 79 1.10 18.71 4.44
N HIS A 80 2.24 18.00 4.46
CA HIS A 80 2.99 17.65 3.25
C HIS A 80 2.26 16.61 2.36
N ALA A 81 1.19 15.98 2.85
CA ALA A 81 0.31 15.13 2.05
C ALA A 81 -0.58 15.94 1.08
N PHE A 82 -0.59 17.27 1.20
CA PHE A 82 -1.45 18.18 0.45
C PHE A 82 -0.63 19.12 -0.44
N VAL A 83 -1.20 19.48 -1.59
CA VAL A 83 -0.72 20.52 -2.49
C VAL A 83 -1.88 21.49 -2.71
N ASP A 84 -1.69 22.76 -2.36
CA ASP A 84 -2.71 23.81 -2.43
C ASP A 84 -4.03 23.45 -1.70
N GLY A 85 -3.91 22.72 -0.59
CA GLY A 85 -5.05 22.26 0.22
C GLY A 85 -5.76 21.00 -0.29
N GLU A 86 -5.36 20.47 -1.44
CA GLU A 86 -5.88 19.23 -2.00
C GLU A 86 -4.90 18.07 -1.77
N ILE A 87 -5.42 16.91 -1.38
CA ILE A 87 -4.56 15.73 -1.11
C ILE A 87 -3.93 15.23 -2.41
N ILE A 88 -2.68 14.77 -2.35
CA ILE A 88 -2.03 14.11 -3.48
C ILE A 88 -2.82 12.85 -3.86
N LYS A 89 -3.16 12.70 -5.15
CA LYS A 89 -4.01 11.60 -5.65
C LYS A 89 -3.47 10.20 -5.32
N GLY A 90 -2.16 9.97 -5.46
CA GLY A 90 -1.55 8.68 -5.08
C GLY A 90 -1.72 8.37 -3.59
N ILE A 91 -1.53 9.36 -2.72
CA ILE A 91 -1.79 9.22 -1.28
C ILE A 91 -3.27 8.92 -1.03
N GLN A 92 -4.17 9.65 -1.69
CA GLN A 92 -5.61 9.40 -1.62
C GLN A 92 -5.96 7.95 -1.97
N GLU A 93 -5.43 7.41 -3.06
CA GLU A 93 -5.61 6.01 -3.45
C GLU A 93 -5.08 5.04 -2.38
N HIS A 94 -3.89 5.30 -1.83
CA HIS A 94 -3.29 4.48 -0.78
C HIS A 94 -4.11 4.45 0.51
N LEU A 95 -4.72 5.57 0.94
CA LEU A 95 -5.59 5.60 2.12
C LEU A 95 -6.73 4.58 2.02
N PHE A 96 -7.21 4.38 0.80
CA PHE A 96 -8.29 3.47 0.50
C PHE A 96 -7.80 2.03 0.28
N SER A 97 -6.58 1.82 -0.21
CA SER A 97 -5.91 0.51 -0.14
C SER A 97 -5.72 0.04 1.31
N VAL A 98 -5.29 0.93 2.22
CA VAL A 98 -5.17 0.63 3.66
C VAL A 98 -6.51 0.16 4.21
N LEU A 99 -7.58 0.89 3.91
CA LEU A 99 -8.91 0.55 4.37
C LEU A 99 -9.36 -0.83 3.85
N ARG A 100 -9.23 -1.06 2.53
CA ARG A 100 -9.59 -2.31 1.86
C ARG A 100 -8.90 -3.50 2.51
N ASP A 101 -7.59 -3.44 2.67
CA ASP A 101 -6.78 -4.58 3.09
C ASP A 101 -6.95 -4.89 4.58
N ILE A 102 -7.00 -3.87 5.44
CA ILE A 102 -7.21 -4.05 6.88
C ILE A 102 -8.60 -4.64 7.18
N VAL A 103 -9.65 -4.18 6.49
CA VAL A 103 -11.00 -4.74 6.63
C VAL A 103 -11.05 -6.17 6.13
N TYR A 104 -10.55 -6.43 4.92
CA TYR A 104 -10.59 -7.74 4.30
C TYR A 104 -9.87 -8.79 5.16
N VAL A 105 -8.64 -8.49 5.60
CA VAL A 105 -7.86 -9.37 6.47
C VAL A 105 -8.60 -9.63 7.78
N ASN A 106 -9.11 -8.59 8.44
CA ASN A 106 -9.82 -8.78 9.71
C ASN A 106 -11.07 -9.66 9.57
N MET A 107 -11.80 -9.53 8.46
CA MET A 107 -12.97 -10.37 8.17
C MET A 107 -12.60 -11.84 8.03
N HIS A 108 -11.53 -12.14 7.30
CA HIS A 108 -11.10 -13.52 7.05
C HIS A 108 -10.41 -14.15 8.26
N LEU A 109 -9.65 -13.36 9.04
CA LEU A 109 -9.02 -13.84 10.27
C LEU A 109 -10.03 -14.09 11.40
N ALA A 110 -11.13 -13.33 11.45
CA ALA A 110 -12.20 -13.54 12.42
C ALA A 110 -13.02 -14.82 12.14
N ASP A 111 -12.97 -15.36 10.93
CA ASP A 111 -13.65 -16.62 10.56
C ASP A 111 -12.73 -17.84 10.84
N SER A 112 -12.52 -18.11 12.14
CA SER A 112 -11.67 -19.19 12.63
C SER A 112 -12.13 -20.59 12.22
N GLN A 113 -13.38 -20.74 11.77
CA GLN A 113 -13.91 -22.01 11.27
C GLN A 113 -13.42 -22.35 9.86
N ARG A 114 -13.02 -21.36 9.06
CA ARG A 114 -12.58 -21.56 7.67
C ARG A 114 -11.07 -21.45 7.47
N LEU A 115 -10.37 -20.77 8.37
CA LEU A 115 -8.96 -20.44 8.18
C LEU A 115 -8.06 -21.01 9.30
N ASN A 116 -7.34 -22.10 8.99
CA ASN A 116 -6.28 -22.62 9.85
C ASN A 116 -4.91 -22.04 9.43
N LEU A 117 -4.41 -21.07 10.17
CA LEU A 117 -3.10 -20.44 9.91
C LEU A 117 -1.87 -21.33 10.21
N THR A 118 -2.07 -22.55 10.72
CA THR A 118 -0.99 -23.56 10.79
C THR A 118 -0.94 -24.45 9.56
N ASN A 119 -1.94 -24.37 8.68
CA ASN A 119 -2.00 -25.14 7.45
C ASN A 119 -1.39 -24.33 6.28
N PRO A 120 -0.30 -24.80 5.64
CA PRO A 120 0.33 -24.09 4.52
C PRO A 120 -0.63 -23.79 3.37
N THR A 121 -1.55 -24.71 3.05
CA THR A 121 -2.55 -24.51 2.00
C THR A 121 -3.45 -23.31 2.30
N HIS A 122 -3.86 -23.15 3.57
CA HIS A 122 -4.72 -22.04 3.96
C HIS A 122 -3.95 -20.72 3.94
N ILE A 123 -2.66 -20.72 4.32
CA ILE A 123 -1.80 -19.52 4.22
C ILE A 123 -1.69 -19.06 2.77
N THR A 124 -1.33 -19.96 1.84
CA THR A 124 -1.20 -19.60 0.41
C THR A 124 -2.53 -19.12 -0.18
N ASN A 125 -3.65 -19.76 0.18
CA ASN A 125 -4.97 -19.32 -0.28
C ASN A 125 -5.37 -17.95 0.30
N LEU A 126 -4.96 -17.65 1.54
CA LEU A 126 -5.14 -16.32 2.12
C LEU A 126 -4.34 -15.26 1.34
N VAL A 127 -3.06 -15.53 1.05
CA VAL A 127 -2.22 -14.64 0.24
C VAL A 127 -2.86 -14.37 -1.12
N PHE A 128 -3.28 -15.43 -1.82
CA PHE A 128 -4.00 -15.31 -3.08
C PHE A 128 -5.30 -14.49 -2.94
N GLY A 129 -6.08 -14.75 -1.88
CA GLY A 129 -7.32 -14.05 -1.60
C GLY A 129 -7.12 -12.54 -1.41
N ILE A 130 -6.09 -12.14 -0.66
CA ILE A 130 -5.73 -10.73 -0.44
C ILE A 130 -5.35 -10.07 -1.77
N LEU A 131 -4.45 -10.68 -2.55
CA LEU A 131 -4.01 -10.15 -3.84
C LEU A 131 -5.16 -10.04 -4.85
N ARG A 132 -6.07 -11.02 -4.86
CA ARG A 132 -7.28 -10.98 -5.69
C ARG A 132 -8.23 -9.87 -5.26
N ASN A 133 -8.48 -9.72 -3.96
CA ASN A 133 -9.32 -8.65 -3.42
C ASN A 133 -8.73 -7.26 -3.69
N ALA A 134 -7.40 -7.16 -3.74
CA ALA A 134 -6.70 -5.94 -4.11
C ALA A 134 -6.78 -5.61 -5.62
N GLY A 135 -7.31 -6.51 -6.45
CA GLY A 135 -7.34 -6.34 -7.91
C GLY A 135 -5.97 -6.54 -8.58
N ALA A 136 -4.97 -7.03 -7.85
CA ALA A 136 -3.58 -7.14 -8.31
C ALA A 136 -3.33 -8.36 -9.22
N LEU A 137 -4.28 -9.29 -9.29
CA LEU A 137 -4.20 -10.48 -10.13
C LEU A 137 -5.10 -10.31 -11.34
N THR A 138 -4.51 -9.99 -12.50
CA THR A 138 -5.24 -9.80 -13.75
C THR A 138 -5.13 -11.06 -14.63
N PRO A 139 -6.22 -11.80 -14.87
CA PRO A 139 -6.18 -13.02 -15.68
C PRO A 139 -5.82 -12.73 -17.13
N GLY A 140 -5.04 -13.62 -17.76
CA GLY A 140 -4.75 -13.58 -19.19
C GLY A 140 -3.72 -12.52 -19.62
N ILE A 141 -3.05 -11.86 -18.68
CA ILE A 141 -1.89 -11.01 -18.97
C ILE A 141 -0.63 -11.88 -19.07
N GLU A 142 0.16 -11.66 -20.11
CA GLU A 142 1.49 -12.29 -20.26
C GLU A 142 2.45 -11.84 -19.13
N PRO A 143 3.32 -12.73 -18.62
CA PRO A 143 4.29 -12.40 -17.58
C PRO A 143 5.10 -11.13 -17.84
N ASN A 144 4.87 -10.06 -17.05
CA ASN A 144 5.59 -8.79 -17.21
C ASN A 144 5.93 -8.06 -15.89
N LEU A 145 5.81 -8.74 -14.75
CA LEU A 145 6.04 -8.14 -13.43
C LEU A 145 7.41 -8.56 -12.86
N VAL A 146 8.27 -7.57 -12.62
CA VAL A 146 9.61 -7.75 -12.03
C VAL A 146 9.61 -7.28 -10.57
N VAL A 147 10.06 -8.14 -9.66
CA VAL A 147 10.22 -7.78 -8.24
C VAL A 147 11.62 -7.21 -8.02
N CYS A 148 11.69 -5.99 -7.47
CA CYS A 148 12.96 -5.35 -7.10
C CYS A 148 13.10 -5.28 -5.58
N TRP A 149 14.16 -5.89 -5.05
CA TRP A 149 14.57 -5.78 -3.65
C TRP A 149 15.87 -4.97 -3.53
N GLY A 150 16.01 -4.27 -2.41
CA GLY A 150 17.23 -3.56 -2.05
C GLY A 150 17.06 -2.76 -0.76
N GLY A 151 18.11 -2.04 -0.35
CA GLY A 151 18.10 -1.28 0.90
C GLY A 151 17.22 -0.02 0.87
N HIS A 152 16.62 0.31 2.01
CA HIS A 152 15.92 1.59 2.21
C HIS A 152 16.88 2.79 2.27
N SER A 153 18.12 2.58 2.72
CA SER A 153 19.18 3.60 2.80
C SER A 153 20.37 3.19 1.94
N ILE A 154 20.54 3.90 0.82
CA ILE A 154 21.55 3.63 -0.20
C ILE A 154 22.23 4.93 -0.61
N ASN A 155 23.46 4.86 -1.12
CA ASN A 155 24.17 6.05 -1.56
C ASN A 155 23.66 6.57 -2.92
N GLY A 156 24.09 7.77 -3.32
CA GLY A 156 23.64 8.38 -4.57
C GLY A 156 24.00 7.59 -5.84
N VAL A 157 25.12 6.86 -5.83
CA VAL A 157 25.55 6.04 -6.97
C VAL A 157 24.63 4.83 -7.12
N GLU A 158 24.36 4.12 -6.03
CA GLU A 158 23.41 3.00 -5.99
C GLU A 158 22.00 3.45 -6.39
N TYR A 159 21.52 4.57 -5.84
CA TYR A 159 20.19 5.09 -6.20
C TYR A 159 20.08 5.38 -7.70
N GLN A 160 21.09 6.03 -8.28
CA GLN A 160 21.11 6.32 -9.71
C GLN A 160 21.15 5.03 -10.55
N TYR A 161 21.93 4.02 -10.14
CA TYR A 161 21.96 2.72 -10.81
C TYR A 161 20.59 2.02 -10.77
N THR A 162 19.91 2.00 -9.61
CA THR A 162 18.56 1.41 -9.52
C THR A 162 17.56 2.11 -10.44
N ARG A 163 17.69 3.42 -10.60
CA ARG A 163 16.87 4.23 -11.52
C ARG A 163 17.18 3.93 -12.99
N GLU A 164 18.45 3.72 -13.35
CA GLU A 164 18.84 3.30 -14.70
C GLU A 164 18.30 1.91 -15.04
N VAL A 165 18.44 0.94 -14.12
CA VAL A 165 17.82 -0.38 -14.25
C VAL A 165 16.31 -0.25 -14.44
N GLY A 166 15.63 0.55 -13.62
CA GLY A 166 14.20 0.82 -13.77
C GLY A 166 13.83 1.40 -15.13
N ASN A 167 14.59 2.37 -15.65
CA ASN A 167 14.36 2.93 -16.99
C ASN A 167 14.52 1.86 -18.07
N GLU A 168 15.52 0.98 -17.97
CA GLU A 168 15.71 -0.12 -18.93
C GLU A 168 14.59 -1.16 -18.89
N LEU A 169 14.04 -1.45 -17.69
CA LEU A 169 12.85 -2.28 -17.54
C LEU A 169 11.63 -1.61 -18.19
N GLY A 170 11.38 -0.33 -17.89
CA GLY A 170 10.26 0.41 -18.45
C GLY A 170 10.34 0.61 -19.97
N LEU A 171 11.54 0.69 -20.54
CA LEU A 171 11.73 0.72 -22.00
C LEU A 171 11.30 -0.58 -22.70
N ARG A 172 11.08 -1.66 -21.93
CA ARG A 172 10.65 -2.98 -22.39
C ARG A 172 9.25 -3.33 -21.89
N GLU A 173 8.48 -2.33 -21.46
CA GLU A 173 7.09 -2.50 -21.01
C GLU A 173 6.94 -3.46 -19.81
N LEU A 174 7.98 -3.53 -18.97
CA LEU A 174 7.98 -4.34 -17.75
C LEU A 174 7.51 -3.52 -16.54
N ASN A 175 6.57 -4.10 -15.80
CA ASN A 175 6.03 -3.56 -14.56
C ASN A 175 6.93 -3.87 -13.37
N ILE A 176 6.80 -3.07 -12.31
CA ILE A 176 7.69 -3.14 -11.14
C ILE A 176 6.87 -3.40 -9.88
N CYS A 177 7.37 -4.33 -9.04
CA CYS A 177 6.89 -4.57 -7.69
C CYS A 177 8.03 -4.36 -6.68
N THR A 178 7.82 -3.57 -5.62
CA THR A 178 8.82 -3.35 -4.55
C THR A 178 8.19 -3.40 -3.15
N GLY A 179 9.01 -3.16 -2.11
CA GLY A 179 8.59 -3.03 -0.71
C GLY A 179 8.00 -1.67 -0.31
N CYS A 180 7.64 -0.82 -1.29
CA CYS A 180 7.06 0.52 -1.13
C CYS A 180 7.97 1.63 -0.59
N GLY A 181 9.02 1.30 0.17
CA GLY A 181 9.85 2.26 0.88
C GLY A 181 10.79 3.12 0.02
N PRO A 182 11.68 3.88 0.67
CA PRO A 182 12.67 4.73 -0.02
C PRO A 182 13.83 3.90 -0.61
N GLY A 183 14.82 4.60 -1.18
CA GLY A 183 16.05 3.98 -1.65
C GLY A 183 15.81 3.07 -2.86
N ALA A 184 16.26 1.82 -2.77
CA ALA A 184 16.16 0.84 -3.87
C ALA A 184 14.73 0.37 -4.14
N MET A 185 13.80 0.64 -3.23
CA MET A 185 12.37 0.34 -3.41
C MET A 185 11.63 1.45 -4.19
N GLU A 186 12.27 2.61 -4.37
CA GLU A 186 11.73 3.78 -5.06
C GLU A 186 12.41 4.05 -6.41
N GLY A 187 13.74 3.97 -6.45
CA GLY A 187 14.55 4.30 -7.64
C GLY A 187 14.09 3.60 -8.93
N PRO A 188 13.88 2.26 -8.92
CA PRO A 188 13.41 1.54 -10.10
C PRO A 188 12.08 2.05 -10.66
N MET A 189 11.09 2.35 -9.80
CA MET A 189 9.79 2.87 -10.24
C MET A 189 9.93 4.24 -10.91
N LYS A 190 10.76 5.14 -10.35
CA LYS A 190 11.04 6.45 -10.97
C LYS A 190 11.74 6.31 -12.32
N GLY A 191 12.61 5.32 -12.47
CA GLY A 191 13.23 4.97 -13.75
C GLY A 191 12.20 4.48 -14.76
N ALA A 192 11.41 3.48 -14.36
CA ALA A 192 10.41 2.86 -15.22
C ALA A 192 9.34 3.84 -15.69
N ALA A 193 8.96 4.83 -14.87
CA ALA A 193 8.04 5.89 -15.27
C ALA A 193 8.53 6.64 -16.52
N ILE A 194 9.84 6.91 -16.60
CA ILE A 194 10.44 7.55 -17.77
C ILE A 194 10.46 6.57 -18.96
N GLY A 195 10.83 5.31 -18.73
CA GLY A 195 10.83 4.27 -19.77
C GLY A 195 9.46 4.04 -20.39
N HIS A 196 8.43 3.83 -19.56
CA HIS A 196 7.03 3.68 -19.98
C HIS A 196 6.53 4.91 -20.73
N ALA A 197 6.82 6.12 -20.25
CA ALA A 197 6.43 7.34 -20.94
C ALA A 197 7.05 7.45 -22.34
N LYS A 198 8.32 7.04 -22.51
CA LYS A 198 8.99 6.99 -23.83
C LYS A 198 8.33 5.99 -24.77
N GLN A 199 7.93 4.83 -24.27
CA GLN A 199 7.24 3.79 -25.05
C GLN A 199 5.74 4.04 -25.21
N ARG A 200 5.18 5.05 -24.53
CA ARG A 200 3.74 5.30 -24.44
C ARG A 200 2.97 4.11 -23.85
N TYR A 201 3.60 3.36 -22.95
CA TYR A 201 2.95 2.30 -22.20
C TYR A 201 2.07 2.94 -21.11
N THR A 202 0.75 2.81 -21.25
CA THR A 202 -0.25 3.44 -20.37
C THR A 202 -0.84 2.50 -19.33
N GLU A 203 -0.56 1.20 -19.43
CA GLU A 203 -1.02 0.16 -18.51
C GLU A 203 0.05 -0.18 -17.45
N GLN A 204 0.86 0.82 -17.08
CA GLN A 204 1.94 0.64 -16.11
C GLN A 204 1.42 0.30 -14.72
N ARG A 205 2.05 -0.70 -14.11
CA ARG A 205 1.78 -1.18 -12.76
C ARG A 205 3.02 -1.03 -11.89
N TYR A 206 2.86 -0.26 -10.83
CA TYR A 206 3.85 -0.02 -9.79
C TYR A 206 3.28 -0.54 -8.48
N LEU A 207 3.53 -1.82 -8.23
CA LEU A 207 3.01 -2.54 -7.08
C LEU A 207 3.89 -2.28 -5.86
N GLY A 208 3.25 -1.93 -4.77
CA GLY A 208 3.88 -1.82 -3.47
C GLY A 208 3.32 -2.87 -2.53
N LEU A 209 4.17 -3.79 -2.06
CA LEU A 209 3.83 -4.73 -0.98
C LEU A 209 4.45 -4.29 0.33
N THR A 210 3.61 -4.01 1.32
CA THR A 210 4.04 -3.69 2.68
C THR A 210 3.26 -4.50 3.71
N GLU A 211 3.55 -4.32 4.98
CA GLU A 211 2.82 -4.91 6.10
C GLU A 211 2.82 -3.95 7.29
N PRO A 212 1.91 -4.10 8.28
CA PRO A 212 1.70 -3.07 9.29
C PRO A 212 2.91 -2.75 10.18
N SER A 213 3.82 -3.69 10.41
CA SER A 213 4.97 -3.46 11.29
C SER A 213 6.06 -2.61 10.65
N ILE A 214 6.16 -2.61 9.31
CA ILE A 214 7.17 -1.88 8.54
C ILE A 214 6.62 -0.62 7.85
N ILE A 215 5.32 -0.55 7.53
CA ILE A 215 4.76 0.56 6.73
C ILE A 215 5.05 1.95 7.31
N ALA A 216 5.16 2.08 8.64
CA ALA A 216 5.48 3.35 9.28
C ALA A 216 6.97 3.74 9.17
N ALA A 217 7.88 2.77 9.07
CA ALA A 217 9.32 3.00 8.87
C ALA A 217 9.67 3.13 7.39
N GLU A 218 8.95 2.42 6.53
CA GLU A 218 9.12 2.43 5.06
C GLU A 218 7.79 2.84 4.41
N PRO A 219 7.37 4.12 4.57
CA PRO A 219 6.08 4.59 4.05
C PRO A 219 6.05 4.53 2.52
N PRO A 220 4.89 4.20 1.93
CA PRO A 220 4.80 3.97 0.50
C PRO A 220 5.06 5.25 -0.30
N ASN A 221 5.94 5.18 -1.29
CA ASN A 221 6.15 6.31 -2.19
C ASN A 221 4.89 6.61 -3.02
N PRO A 222 4.49 7.87 -3.24
CA PRO A 222 3.33 8.23 -4.05
C PRO A 222 3.35 7.77 -5.52
N ILE A 223 4.48 7.29 -6.05
CA ILE A 223 4.58 6.68 -7.38
C ILE A 223 3.98 5.27 -7.45
N VAL A 224 3.86 4.58 -6.30
CA VAL A 224 3.14 3.32 -6.20
C VAL A 224 1.69 3.60 -6.59
N ASN A 225 1.16 2.88 -7.57
CA ASN A 225 -0.25 3.01 -7.98
C ASN A 225 -1.10 1.79 -7.55
N GLU A 226 -0.46 0.72 -7.08
CA GLU A 226 -1.12 -0.45 -6.53
C GLU A 226 -0.50 -0.82 -5.16
N LEU A 227 -1.01 -0.20 -4.10
CA LEU A 227 -0.59 -0.52 -2.73
C LEU A 227 -1.37 -1.73 -2.20
N ILE A 228 -0.66 -2.68 -1.57
CA ILE A 228 -1.22 -3.86 -0.90
C ILE A 228 -0.56 -4.04 0.47
N ILE A 229 -1.38 -4.20 1.51
CA ILE A 229 -0.95 -4.46 2.88
C ILE A 229 -1.17 -5.93 3.23
N MET A 230 -0.08 -6.68 3.30
CA MET A 230 -0.07 -8.06 3.79
C MET A 230 -0.11 -8.05 5.32
N PRO A 231 -0.65 -9.10 5.98
CA PRO A 231 -0.88 -9.07 7.43
C PRO A 231 0.40 -9.26 8.25
N ASP A 232 1.44 -9.85 7.66
CA ASP A 232 2.73 -10.11 8.29
C ASP A 232 3.85 -10.26 7.25
N ILE A 233 5.10 -10.31 7.74
CA ILE A 233 6.32 -10.35 6.93
C ILE A 233 6.36 -11.62 6.08
N GLU A 234 5.99 -12.78 6.64
CA GLU A 234 6.03 -14.06 5.93
C GLU A 234 5.09 -14.06 4.73
N LYS A 235 3.85 -13.58 4.90
CA LYS A 235 2.89 -13.48 3.79
C LYS A 235 3.27 -12.40 2.80
N ARG A 236 3.94 -11.32 3.23
CA ARG A 236 4.56 -10.33 2.33
C ARG A 236 5.61 -11.00 1.44
N LEU A 237 6.51 -11.79 2.02
CA LEU A 237 7.54 -12.52 1.27
C LEU A 237 6.93 -13.55 0.32
N GLU A 238 5.90 -14.29 0.76
CA GLU A 238 5.18 -15.22 -0.12
C GLU A 238 4.51 -14.48 -1.29
N ALA A 239 3.88 -13.33 -1.04
CA ALA A 239 3.25 -12.54 -2.10
C ALA A 239 4.26 -12.09 -3.17
N PHE A 240 5.47 -11.66 -2.78
CA PHE A 240 6.53 -11.33 -3.75
C PHE A 240 6.84 -12.51 -4.67
N VAL A 241 7.16 -13.68 -4.11
CA VAL A 241 7.61 -14.84 -4.91
C VAL A 241 6.48 -15.45 -5.75
N ARG A 242 5.22 -15.26 -5.36
CA ARG A 242 4.05 -15.75 -6.10
C ARG A 242 3.67 -14.86 -7.28
N MET A 243 3.91 -13.55 -7.19
CA MET A 243 3.58 -12.59 -8.24
C MET A 243 4.74 -12.33 -9.22
N ALA A 244 5.99 -12.57 -8.77
CA ALA A 244 7.17 -12.32 -9.58
C ALA A 244 7.23 -13.21 -10.81
N HIS A 245 7.63 -12.61 -11.94
CA HIS A 245 8.08 -13.34 -13.13
C HIS A 245 9.60 -13.20 -13.35
N GLY A 246 10.24 -12.29 -12.63
CA GLY A 246 11.68 -12.01 -12.63
C GLY A 246 12.09 -11.08 -11.50
#